data_AF-A0AAD4CFK3-F1
#
_entry.id   AF-A0AAD4CFK3-F1
#
_cell.length_a   1.000
_cell.length_b   1.000
_cell.length_c   1.000
_cell.angle_alpha   90.00
_cell.angle_beta   90.00
_cell.angle_gamma   90.00
#
_symmetry.space_group_name_H-M   'P 1'
#
loop_
_entity.id
_entity.type
_entity.pdbx_description
1 polymer ?
#
loop_
_entity_poly.entity_id
_entity_poly.type
_entity_poly.pdbx_seq_one_letter_code
_entity_poly.pdbx_strand_id
1 'polypeptide(L)'
;MIAQPLKLAALLAIAGLVSADCDLHNTMTEPETEPETREALCKPQGADSWTFAMDNSAVSVPTFNGENALAGVAGNSAFIVYDNYCVPQGTYSPDNEGNDCGIPYWINDLGLPYDIKVSSVDFGLGGGYFNIEYSDGAYMIGENGATCEDISDGLYAEEGCKTGFPVNG
;
A
#
# COMPACT_ATOMS: atom_id res chain seq x y z
N MET A 1 12.11 -67.17 16.31
CA MET A 1 11.48 -65.91 16.74
C MET A 1 11.88 -64.85 15.73
N ILE A 2 10.99 -64.46 14.82
CA ILE A 2 11.25 -63.43 13.80
C ILE A 2 10.22 -62.33 14.05
N ALA A 3 10.70 -61.15 14.46
CA ALA A 3 9.89 -59.98 14.72
C ALA A 3 9.60 -59.27 13.38
N GLN A 4 8.33 -59.07 13.06
CA GLN A 4 7.90 -58.15 12.00
C GLN A 4 7.59 -56.78 12.63
N PRO A 5 8.28 -55.70 12.21
CA PRO A 5 7.86 -54.37 12.61
C PRO A 5 6.70 -53.91 11.72
N LEU A 6 5.59 -53.62 12.39
CA LEU A 6 4.41 -52.93 11.89
C LEU A 6 4.85 -51.57 11.29
N LYS A 7 4.74 -51.38 9.97
CA LYS A 7 4.93 -50.06 9.34
C LYS A 7 3.59 -49.34 9.28
N LEU A 8 3.37 -48.47 10.27
CA LEU A 8 2.29 -47.49 10.28
C LEU A 8 2.65 -46.38 9.28
N ALA A 9 2.01 -46.36 8.11
CA ALA A 9 2.12 -45.26 7.17
C ALA A 9 1.23 -44.11 7.68
N ALA A 10 1.82 -43.16 8.39
CA ALA A 10 1.16 -41.89 8.69
C ALA A 10 1.05 -41.09 7.38
N LEU A 11 -0.15 -41.01 6.82
CA LEU A 11 -0.46 -39.98 5.82
C LEU A 11 -0.41 -38.62 6.53
N LEU A 12 0.69 -37.88 6.35
CA LEU A 12 0.69 -36.44 6.54
C LEU A 12 -0.17 -35.85 5.42
N ALA A 13 -1.44 -35.59 5.73
CA ALA A 13 -2.23 -34.64 4.96
C ALA A 13 -1.64 -33.25 5.24
N ILE A 14 -0.69 -32.84 4.40
CA ILE A 14 -0.28 -31.45 4.30
C ILE A 14 -1.49 -30.76 3.68
N ALA A 15 -2.38 -30.25 4.52
CA ALA A 15 -3.35 -29.26 4.11
C ALA A 15 -2.53 -28.08 3.60
N GLY A 16 -2.40 -27.99 2.28
CA GLY A 16 -1.88 -26.79 1.64
C GLY A 16 -2.78 -25.65 2.08
N LEU A 17 -2.25 -24.79 2.94
CA LEU A 17 -2.80 -23.46 3.16
C LEU A 17 -2.72 -22.79 1.79
N VAL A 18 -3.84 -22.73 1.09
CA VAL A 18 -4.01 -21.81 -0.02
C VAL A 18 -3.89 -20.44 0.63
N SER A 19 -2.71 -19.81 0.50
CA SER A 19 -2.59 -18.39 0.77
C SER A 19 -3.48 -17.73 -0.28
N ALA A 20 -4.59 -17.15 0.14
CA ALA A 20 -5.30 -16.23 -0.72
C ALA A 20 -4.36 -15.05 -1.01
N ASP A 21 -4.32 -14.58 -2.25
CA ASP A 21 -3.65 -13.33 -2.57
C ASP A 21 -4.30 -12.20 -1.74
N CYS A 22 -3.47 -11.30 -1.23
CA CYS A 22 -3.94 -10.18 -0.42
C CYS A 22 -4.42 -9.06 -1.33
N ASP A 23 -5.59 -9.27 -1.94
CA ASP A 23 -6.23 -8.30 -2.81
C ASP A 23 -6.79 -7.14 -1.99
N LEU A 24 -6.37 -5.92 -2.31
CA LEU A 24 -6.96 -4.70 -1.76
C LEU A 24 -8.09 -4.23 -2.67
N HIS A 25 -9.22 -3.87 -2.08
CA HIS A 25 -10.35 -3.33 -2.83
C HIS A 25 -10.37 -1.80 -2.84
N ASN A 26 -10.77 -1.24 -3.99
CA ASN A 26 -10.96 0.18 -4.12
C ASN A 26 -12.08 0.65 -3.20
N THR A 27 -11.76 1.62 -2.34
CA THR A 27 -12.67 2.16 -1.33
C THR A 27 -13.41 3.42 -1.79
N MET A 28 -13.11 3.91 -2.99
CA MET A 28 -13.82 5.04 -3.59
C MET A 28 -15.26 4.64 -3.94
N THR A 29 -16.24 5.31 -3.32
CA THR A 29 -17.67 5.06 -3.57
C THR A 29 -18.18 5.77 -4.82
N GLU A 30 -17.54 6.87 -5.21
CA GLU A 30 -17.84 7.67 -6.39
C GLU A 30 -16.54 8.07 -7.09
N PRO A 31 -16.52 8.24 -8.43
CA PRO A 31 -15.34 8.71 -9.14
C PRO A 31 -15.00 10.14 -8.73
N GLU A 32 -13.72 10.39 -8.43
CA GLU A 32 -13.20 11.75 -8.23
C GLU A 32 -13.05 12.45 -9.57
N THR A 33 -13.23 13.76 -9.56
CA THR A 33 -13.10 14.60 -10.77
C THR A 33 -12.12 15.75 -10.60
N GLU A 34 -11.75 16.05 -9.36
CA GLU A 34 -10.80 17.10 -9.05
C GLU A 34 -9.38 16.53 -8.99
N PRO A 35 -8.40 17.21 -9.60
CA PRO A 35 -7.02 16.78 -9.52
C PRO A 35 -6.44 17.02 -8.12
N GLU A 36 -5.62 16.09 -7.66
CA GLU A 36 -4.76 16.27 -6.50
C GLU A 36 -3.80 17.45 -6.74
N THR A 37 -3.68 18.29 -5.72
CA THR A 37 -2.88 19.53 -5.79
C THR A 37 -1.61 19.44 -4.96
N ARG A 38 -1.53 18.47 -4.03
CA ARG A 38 -0.35 18.18 -3.22
C ARG A 38 0.70 17.53 -4.11
N GLU A 39 1.72 18.30 -4.49
CA GLU A 39 2.80 17.82 -5.36
C GLU A 39 3.48 16.57 -4.81
N ALA A 40 3.59 16.42 -3.48
CA ALA A 40 4.16 15.26 -2.80
C ALA A 40 3.48 13.92 -3.18
N LEU A 41 2.18 13.95 -3.51
CA LEU A 41 1.41 12.76 -3.85
C LEU A 41 1.26 12.56 -5.35
N CYS A 42 1.12 13.65 -6.12
CA CYS A 42 1.05 13.53 -7.56
C CYS A 42 1.63 14.75 -8.28
N LYS A 43 2.27 14.47 -9.43
CA LYS A 43 2.62 15.47 -10.43
C LYS A 43 2.31 14.89 -11.81
N PRO A 44 1.74 15.65 -12.75
CA PRO A 44 1.49 15.15 -14.11
C PRO A 44 2.79 14.66 -14.78
N GLN A 45 2.81 13.40 -15.24
CA GLN A 45 4.01 12.74 -15.80
C GLN A 45 3.92 12.42 -17.30
N GLY A 46 2.91 12.95 -17.99
CA GLY A 46 2.65 12.71 -19.42
C GLY A 46 1.59 11.64 -19.67
N ALA A 47 1.02 11.61 -20.87
CA ALA A 47 -0.22 10.87 -21.18
C ALA A 47 -0.16 9.35 -20.97
N ASP A 48 1.05 8.76 -20.95
CA ASP A 48 1.25 7.31 -20.85
C ASP A 48 1.71 6.87 -19.45
N SER A 49 1.73 7.76 -18.46
CA SER A 49 2.18 7.47 -17.10
C SER A 49 1.12 7.82 -16.06
N TRP A 50 0.90 6.89 -15.15
CA TRP A 50 0.09 7.07 -13.95
C TRP A 50 1.00 7.17 -12.73
N THR A 51 0.44 7.61 -11.60
CA THR A 51 1.18 7.74 -10.34
C THR A 51 0.60 6.79 -9.31
N PHE A 52 1.48 6.01 -8.68
CA PHE A 52 1.15 5.30 -7.45
C PHE A 52 1.68 6.13 -6.28
N ALA A 53 0.82 6.39 -5.31
CA ALA A 53 1.14 7.18 -4.14
C ALA A 53 0.77 6.46 -2.85
N MET A 54 1.43 6.85 -1.77
CA MET A 54 1.11 6.47 -0.41
C MET A 54 0.99 7.75 0.42
N ASP A 55 -0.15 7.92 1.08
CA ASP A 55 -0.44 9.04 1.97
C ASP A 55 -0.52 8.51 3.40
N ASN A 56 0.44 8.91 4.23
CA ASN A 56 0.51 8.54 5.64
C ASN A 56 0.29 9.79 6.47
N SER A 57 -0.61 9.71 7.44
CA SER A 57 -0.86 10.80 8.37
C SER A 57 -1.01 10.32 9.79
N ALA A 58 -0.71 11.19 10.74
CA ALA A 58 -1.05 11.01 12.14
C ALA A 58 -1.38 12.36 12.78
N VAL A 59 -2.45 12.38 13.58
CA VAL A 59 -2.80 13.52 14.42
C VAL A 59 -2.48 13.20 15.86
N SER A 60 -1.79 14.11 16.54
CA SER A 60 -1.56 14.02 17.99
C SER A 60 -2.45 15.00 18.73
N VAL A 61 -3.42 14.49 19.50
CA VAL A 61 -4.20 15.30 20.44
C VAL A 61 -3.64 15.15 21.86
N PRO A 62 -3.40 16.26 22.60
CA PRO A 62 -2.96 16.16 23.98
C PRO A 62 -3.97 15.36 24.82
N THR A 63 -3.50 14.31 25.48
CA THR A 63 -4.30 13.57 26.46
C THR A 63 -3.77 13.82 27.87
N PHE A 64 -4.64 13.75 28.87
CA PHE A 64 -4.24 13.83 30.28
C PHE A 64 -3.74 12.46 30.81
N ASN A 65 -3.17 11.63 29.94
CA ASN A 65 -2.63 10.32 30.30
C ASN A 65 -1.10 10.41 30.39
N GLY A 66 -0.59 10.71 31.59
CA GLY A 66 0.84 10.83 31.85
C GLY A 66 1.63 9.53 31.75
N GLU A 67 0.96 8.38 31.58
CA GLU A 67 1.60 7.06 31.48
C GLU A 67 1.83 6.63 30.01
N ASN A 68 1.16 7.28 29.05
CA ASN A 68 1.33 7.00 27.62
C ASN A 68 1.31 8.29 26.80
N ALA A 69 2.50 8.77 26.45
CA ALA A 69 2.71 9.98 25.66
C ALA A 69 2.10 9.92 24.24
N LEU A 70 1.74 8.73 23.75
CA LEU A 70 1.14 8.51 22.43
C LEU A 70 -0.36 8.19 22.49
N ALA A 71 -1.00 8.25 23.67
CA ALA A 71 -2.41 7.87 23.83
C ALA A 71 -3.39 8.73 23.01
N GLY A 72 -2.95 9.89 22.51
CA GLY A 72 -3.74 10.74 21.62
C GLY A 72 -3.29 10.73 20.17
N VAL A 73 -2.41 9.83 19.77
CA VAL A 73 -1.95 9.71 18.37
C VAL A 73 -2.89 8.76 17.63
N ALA A 74 -3.52 9.25 16.56
CA ALA A 74 -4.31 8.45 15.63
C ALA A 74 -3.72 8.60 14.23
N GLY A 75 -3.48 7.48 13.54
CA GLY A 75 -2.89 7.44 12.21
C GLY A 75 -3.89 7.03 11.12
N ASN A 76 -3.57 7.36 9.88
CA ASN A 76 -4.23 6.86 8.68
C ASN A 76 -3.17 6.60 7.61
N SER A 77 -3.30 5.49 6.88
CA SER A 77 -2.41 5.14 5.77
C SER A 77 -3.25 4.64 4.59
N ALA A 78 -3.00 5.19 3.41
CA ALA A 78 -3.69 4.79 2.18
C ALA A 78 -2.74 4.78 0.99
N PHE A 79 -2.96 3.83 0.08
CA PHE A 79 -2.44 3.90 -1.28
C PHE A 79 -3.44 4.59 -2.19
N ILE A 80 -2.95 5.41 -3.11
CA ILE A 80 -3.77 6.13 -4.07
C ILE A 80 -3.15 5.94 -5.45
N VAL A 81 -3.98 5.58 -6.44
CA VAL A 81 -3.55 5.52 -7.84
C VAL A 81 -4.16 6.69 -8.59
N TYR A 82 -3.33 7.55 -9.15
CA TYR A 82 -3.73 8.72 -9.92
C TYR A 82 -3.48 8.52 -11.41
N ASP A 83 -4.36 9.10 -12.22
CA ASP A 83 -4.12 9.21 -13.66
C ASP A 83 -3.04 10.25 -13.99
N ASN A 84 -2.79 10.46 -15.28
CA ASN A 84 -1.78 11.41 -15.76
C ASN A 84 -2.11 12.89 -15.49
N TYR A 85 -3.35 13.20 -15.07
CA TYR A 85 -3.82 14.53 -14.69
C TYR A 85 -3.91 14.71 -13.17
N CYS A 86 -3.41 13.74 -12.41
CA CYS A 86 -3.51 13.69 -10.96
C CYS A 86 -4.93 13.53 -10.43
N VAL A 87 -5.85 12.95 -11.21
CA VAL A 87 -7.19 12.61 -10.72
C VAL A 87 -7.15 11.19 -10.11
N PRO A 88 -7.57 11.01 -8.85
CA PRO A 88 -7.60 9.68 -8.22
C PRO A 88 -8.51 8.71 -8.98
N GLN A 89 -7.99 7.53 -9.28
CA GLN A 89 -8.72 6.42 -9.91
C GLN A 89 -9.04 5.30 -8.91
N GLY A 90 -8.24 5.16 -7.85
CA GLY A 90 -8.53 4.22 -6.76
C GLY A 90 -7.81 4.59 -5.47
N THR A 91 -8.45 4.25 -4.35
CA THR A 91 -7.90 4.41 -3.00
C THR A 91 -7.99 3.09 -2.24
N TYR A 92 -6.88 2.65 -1.66
CA TYR A 92 -6.72 1.33 -1.06
C TYR A 92 -6.09 1.47 0.33
N SER A 93 -6.44 0.59 1.25
CA SER A 93 -5.78 0.54 2.56
C SER A 93 -5.86 -0.88 3.12
N PRO A 94 -4.75 -1.43 3.65
CA PRO A 94 -4.76 -2.73 4.33
C PRO A 94 -5.69 -2.76 5.55
N ASP A 95 -5.92 -1.61 6.18
CA ASP A 95 -6.68 -1.49 7.43
C ASP A 95 -8.20 -1.52 7.21
N ASN A 96 -8.68 -1.18 6.00
CA ASN A 96 -10.11 -1.02 5.73
C ASN A 96 -10.90 -2.33 5.68
N GLU A 97 -10.23 -3.47 5.56
CA GLU A 97 -10.89 -4.79 5.47
C GLU A 97 -10.82 -5.58 6.78
N GLY A 98 -10.23 -5.01 7.84
CA GLY A 98 -10.07 -5.67 9.14
C GLY A 98 -9.25 -6.96 9.09
N ASN A 99 -8.54 -7.18 7.99
CA ASN A 99 -7.75 -8.36 7.70
C ASN A 99 -6.58 -7.95 6.81
N ASP A 100 -5.59 -7.27 7.41
CA ASP A 100 -4.27 -7.15 6.80
C ASP A 100 -3.73 -8.57 6.59
N CYS A 101 -3.94 -9.11 5.40
CA CYS A 101 -3.51 -10.45 5.00
C CYS A 101 -2.00 -10.54 4.74
N GLY A 102 -1.29 -9.41 4.85
CA GLY A 102 0.15 -9.30 4.70
C GLY A 102 0.61 -9.11 3.26
N ILE A 103 1.81 -8.55 3.14
CA ILE A 103 2.50 -8.30 1.87
C ILE A 103 2.84 -9.64 1.17
N PRO A 104 2.67 -9.77 -0.16
CA PRO A 104 2.34 -8.70 -1.10
C PRO A 104 0.86 -8.35 -1.16
N TYR A 105 0.58 -7.06 -1.29
CA TYR A 105 -0.77 -6.56 -1.60
C TYR A 105 -0.97 -6.48 -3.11
N TRP A 106 -2.16 -6.82 -3.59
CA TRP A 106 -2.52 -6.77 -5.00
C TRP A 106 -3.64 -5.78 -5.25
N ILE A 107 -3.53 -5.02 -6.34
CA ILE A 107 -4.58 -4.11 -6.84
C ILE A 107 -4.86 -4.51 -8.29
N ASN A 108 -6.05 -5.05 -8.54
CA ASN A 108 -6.46 -5.63 -9.82
C ASN A 108 -7.84 -5.13 -10.30
N ASP A 109 -8.42 -4.14 -9.64
CA ASP A 109 -9.77 -3.63 -9.91
C ASP A 109 -9.80 -2.27 -10.65
N LEU A 110 -8.64 -1.71 -11.01
CA LEU A 110 -8.50 -0.42 -11.71
C LEU A 110 -8.77 -0.47 -13.22
N GLY A 111 -8.88 -1.67 -13.80
CA GLY A 111 -8.98 -1.82 -15.26
C GLY A 111 -7.69 -1.50 -16.02
N LEU A 112 -6.55 -1.48 -15.33
CA LEU A 112 -5.22 -1.40 -15.93
C LEU A 112 -4.89 -2.71 -16.67
N PRO A 113 -3.99 -2.70 -17.68
CA PRO A 113 -3.59 -3.91 -18.40
C PRO A 113 -2.86 -4.96 -17.55
N TYR A 114 -2.24 -4.53 -16.46
CA TYR A 114 -1.49 -5.35 -15.51
C TYR A 114 -1.93 -5.02 -14.08
N ASP A 115 -1.75 -5.97 -13.17
CA ASP A 115 -2.02 -5.76 -11.75
C ASP A 115 -0.87 -4.99 -11.10
N ILE A 116 -1.17 -4.14 -10.12
CA ILE A 116 -0.15 -3.52 -9.27
C ILE A 116 0.06 -4.43 -8.07
N LYS A 117 1.31 -4.79 -7.82
CA LYS A 117 1.72 -5.56 -6.65
C LYS A 117 2.57 -4.70 -5.73
N VAL A 118 2.10 -4.42 -4.53
CA VAL A 118 2.93 -3.82 -3.48
C VAL A 118 3.75 -4.92 -2.82
N SER A 119 5.04 -5.01 -3.16
CA SER A 119 5.93 -6.09 -2.72
C SER A 119 6.64 -5.80 -1.40
N SER A 120 6.66 -4.53 -0.98
CA SER A 120 7.11 -4.10 0.35
C SER A 120 6.57 -2.70 0.64
N VAL A 121 6.25 -2.41 1.90
CA VAL A 121 5.81 -1.09 2.35
C VAL A 121 6.24 -0.84 3.80
N ASP A 122 6.56 0.42 4.11
CA ASP A 122 6.68 0.97 5.46
C ASP A 122 5.79 2.22 5.54
N PHE A 123 4.79 2.18 6.43
CA PHE A 123 3.84 3.28 6.66
C PHE A 123 4.33 4.29 7.71
N GLY A 124 5.59 4.17 8.16
CA GLY A 124 6.18 5.08 9.14
C GLY A 124 6.27 6.51 8.63
N LEU A 125 5.98 7.48 9.50
CA LEU A 125 6.17 8.91 9.20
C LEU A 125 7.64 9.31 9.29
N GLY A 126 8.15 10.01 8.27
CA GLY A 126 9.55 10.47 8.19
C GLY A 126 10.51 9.37 7.71
N GLY A 127 9.96 8.30 7.15
CA GLY A 127 10.68 7.11 6.69
C GLY A 127 9.82 6.23 5.80
N GLY A 128 8.71 6.75 5.29
CA GLY A 128 7.78 6.04 4.43
C GLY A 128 8.50 5.44 3.24
N TYR A 129 8.08 4.23 2.87
CA TYR A 129 8.69 3.50 1.78
C TYR A 129 7.66 2.59 1.14
N PHE A 130 7.75 2.40 -0.17
CA PHE A 130 7.13 1.28 -0.83
C PHE A 130 7.98 0.79 -2.00
N ASN A 131 7.72 -0.44 -2.42
CA ASN A 131 8.11 -0.98 -3.70
C ASN A 131 6.87 -1.57 -4.37
N ILE A 132 6.58 -1.13 -5.58
CA ILE A 132 5.55 -1.72 -6.42
C ILE A 132 6.17 -2.44 -7.62
N GLU A 133 5.59 -3.56 -7.99
CA GLU A 133 5.82 -4.24 -9.25
C GLU A 133 4.62 -4.00 -10.16
N TYR A 134 4.88 -3.58 -11.41
CA TYR A 134 3.86 -3.37 -12.44
C TYR A 134 4.43 -3.75 -13.80
N SER A 135 3.77 -4.66 -14.51
CA SER A 135 4.33 -5.34 -15.69
C SER A 135 5.72 -5.94 -15.36
N ASP A 136 6.72 -5.74 -16.20
CA ASP A 136 8.11 -6.17 -15.98
C ASP A 136 8.94 -5.16 -15.15
N GLY A 137 8.32 -4.07 -14.65
CA GLY A 137 8.98 -2.99 -13.92
C GLY A 137 8.85 -3.11 -12.40
N ALA A 138 9.86 -2.60 -11.68
CA ALA A 138 9.82 -2.36 -10.25
C ALA A 138 10.06 -0.87 -9.97
N TYR A 139 9.25 -0.29 -9.10
CA TYR A 139 9.23 1.14 -8.82
C TYR A 139 9.25 1.35 -7.31
N MET A 140 10.33 1.96 -6.82
CA MET A 140 10.59 2.11 -5.38
C MET A 140 11.09 3.51 -5.05
N ILE A 141 10.80 3.94 -3.83
CA ILE A 141 11.26 5.22 -3.30
C ILE A 141 12.80 5.29 -3.33
N GLY A 142 13.32 6.42 -3.82
CA GLY A 142 14.76 6.64 -3.98
C GLY A 142 15.30 6.28 -5.37
N GLU A 143 14.48 5.68 -6.24
CA GLU A 143 14.83 5.40 -7.63
C GLU A 143 13.88 6.11 -8.62
N ASN A 144 14.35 6.39 -9.83
CA ASN A 144 13.52 6.86 -10.95
C ASN A 144 12.63 8.08 -10.67
N GLY A 145 13.04 8.95 -9.75
CA GLY A 145 12.28 10.15 -9.37
C GLY A 145 11.14 9.89 -8.36
N ALA A 146 11.05 8.68 -7.80
CA ALA A 146 10.15 8.35 -6.71
C ALA A 146 10.66 8.95 -5.39
N THR A 147 9.80 9.69 -4.70
CA THR A 147 10.15 10.46 -3.51
C THR A 147 9.09 10.34 -2.43
N CYS A 148 9.52 10.54 -1.19
CA CYS A 148 8.66 10.84 -0.06
C CYS A 148 8.98 12.25 0.44
N GLU A 149 7.93 13.00 0.76
CA GLU A 149 8.03 14.39 1.20
C GLU A 149 7.16 14.58 2.44
N ASP A 150 7.76 15.16 3.48
CA ASP A 150 7.05 15.62 4.67
C ASP A 150 6.17 16.81 4.30
N ILE A 151 4.85 16.62 4.48
CA ILE A 151 3.81 17.61 4.21
C ILE A 151 3.01 17.94 5.48
N SER A 152 3.61 17.68 6.65
CA SER A 152 3.05 17.96 7.97
C SER A 152 2.68 19.44 8.15
N ASP A 153 1.58 19.70 8.86
CA ASP A 153 1.16 21.04 9.27
C ASP A 153 0.70 21.07 10.74
N GLY A 154 1.32 21.93 11.54
CA GLY A 154 1.01 22.09 12.96
C GLY A 154 1.17 20.82 13.78
N LEU A 155 0.06 20.25 14.25
CA LEU A 155 0.01 18.99 15.03
C LEU A 155 -0.35 17.77 14.17
N TYR A 156 -0.55 17.99 12.88
CA TYR A 156 -0.83 16.97 11.89
C TYR A 156 0.49 16.58 11.24
N ALA A 157 0.97 15.38 11.53
CA ALA A 157 2.12 14.82 10.85
C ALA A 157 1.61 14.11 9.59
N GLU A 158 2.19 14.40 8.44
CA GLU A 158 1.76 13.84 7.16
C GLU A 158 2.96 13.67 6.23
N GLU A 159 3.05 12.54 5.54
CA GLU A 159 4.09 12.23 4.58
C GLU A 159 3.46 11.67 3.31
N GLY A 160 3.75 12.31 2.19
CA GLY A 160 3.31 11.88 0.87
C GLY A 160 4.45 11.22 0.12
N CYS A 161 4.27 9.98 -0.29
CA CYS A 161 5.20 9.23 -1.12
C CYS A 161 4.60 8.98 -2.50
N LYS A 162 5.41 9.02 -3.57
CA LYS A 162 4.93 8.78 -4.94
C LYS A 162 5.97 8.13 -5.83
N THR A 163 5.49 7.45 -6.86
CA THR A 163 6.27 7.03 -8.04
C THR A 163 5.41 7.09 -9.29
N GLY A 164 6.01 7.43 -10.43
CA GLY A 164 5.38 7.24 -11.74
C GLY A 164 5.56 5.81 -12.24
N PHE A 165 4.58 5.29 -12.97
CA PHE A 165 4.70 4.05 -13.72
C PHE A 165 3.99 4.15 -15.08
N PRO A 166 4.47 3.44 -16.13
CA PRO A 166 3.89 3.44 -17.46
C PRO A 166 2.64 2.57 -17.52
N VAL A 167 1.53 3.08 -18.06
CA VAL A 167 0.24 2.36 -18.13
C VAL A 167 0.32 1.08 -18.98
N ASN A 168 1.22 1.05 -19.97
CA ASN A 168 1.34 -0.06 -20.93
C ASN A 168 2.57 -0.96 -20.70
N GLY A 169 3.29 -0.81 -19.59
CA GLY A 169 4.52 -1.57 -19.31
C GLY A 169 5.77 -0.98 -19.94
#